data_AF-A0A914A940-F1
#
_entry.id   AF-A0A914A940-F1
#
_cell.length_a   1.000
_cell.length_b   1.000
_cell.length_c   1.000
_cell.angle_alpha   90.00
_cell.angle_beta   90.00
_cell.angle_gamma   90.00
#
_symmetry.space_group_name_H-M   'P 1'
#
loop_
_entity.id
_entity.type
_entity.pdbx_description
1 polymer ?
#
loop_
_entity_poly.entity_id
_entity_poly.type
_entity_poly.pdbx_seq_one_letter_code
_entity_poly.pdbx_strand_id
1 'polypeptide(L)'
;MGKWGKYKKKYNTKWEGKPGIKDWIGRVPNDDTKVMCRYCKCRLRAHNNDLHRHAQTSKHRSYAGPKASAPLEYPNGLSSYNNMASFDIPNVLHPTAVEEAVKRWLLEDTPSFDHAGFVVGDLEETAVIMCKSPGVLAGVPFVDAVFNELDCWVQWKYREGAELYEVPCEVATITGRARRILLGERLALNILARASGVAKKARRFVQLAQAHNWHGEIAGSRKTTPGFRMVEKYALLIGGVSTHRYDLSSMIMLKDNHIWIAGSITKAVHDARRVGGFSSKIEVECRSVPEATEAALAGAEIVMLDNFEPQAAKDAAANLKDLFPQLIIEVSGGITDANITQLFSPCINVLSSSTLVQGYPAVDYSLKIIKPGHDPRNPTVTMPRSSSMQVDPITSQALINSMMLSGDGSTTRVVDAQGLVQEPQGLVQQPQGLVQEPQGLVQEPQGEELETTTVIITTTEDNISIMESTEHNQS
;
A
#
# COMPACT_ATOMS: atom_id res chain seq x y z
N MET A 1 29.60 -19.93 14.16
CA MET A 1 28.22 -20.42 13.91
C MET A 1 27.42 -20.36 15.21
N GLY A 2 26.80 -19.22 15.51
CA GLY A 2 25.88 -19.10 16.64
C GLY A 2 24.50 -19.63 16.25
N LYS A 3 23.99 -20.63 16.97
CA LYS A 3 22.64 -21.17 16.77
C LYS A 3 21.62 -20.08 17.11
N TRP A 4 20.97 -19.50 16.11
CA TRP A 4 19.76 -18.69 16.28
C TRP A 4 18.72 -19.56 17.00
N GLY A 5 18.50 -19.29 18.29
CA GLY A 5 17.43 -19.94 19.04
C GLY A 5 16.10 -19.59 18.38
N LYS A 6 15.42 -20.59 17.79
CA LYS A 6 14.02 -20.45 17.41
C LYS A 6 13.27 -19.98 18.66
N TYR A 7 12.85 -18.71 18.70
CA TYR A 7 11.98 -18.19 19.75
C TYR A 7 10.71 -19.04 19.76
N LYS A 8 10.64 -20.01 20.68
CA LYS A 8 9.44 -20.83 20.86
C LYS A 8 8.44 -19.97 21.62
N LYS A 9 7.42 -19.44 20.92
CA LYS A 9 6.30 -18.72 21.57
C LYS A 9 5.67 -19.67 22.61
N LYS A 10 5.51 -19.17 23.83
CA LYS A 10 4.95 -19.90 24.98
C LYS A 10 3.47 -19.59 25.12
N TYR A 11 2.73 -20.52 25.72
CA TYR A 11 1.32 -20.41 26.04
C TYR A 11 1.08 -19.16 26.87
N ASN A 12 0.23 -18.27 26.38
CA ASN A 12 -0.14 -17.05 27.07
C ASN A 12 -1.54 -17.22 27.66
N THR A 13 -1.65 -17.20 28.98
CA THR A 13 -2.92 -17.34 29.71
C THR A 13 -3.92 -16.22 29.35
N LYS A 14 -3.45 -15.07 28.86
CA LYS A 14 -4.31 -13.99 28.36
C LYS A 14 -5.11 -14.38 27.11
N TRP A 15 -4.69 -15.40 26.35
CA TRP A 15 -5.45 -15.89 25.20
C TRP A 15 -6.79 -16.50 25.58
N GLU A 16 -6.94 -17.01 26.81
CA GLU A 16 -8.21 -17.54 27.31
C GLU A 16 -9.29 -16.45 27.46
N GLY A 17 -8.90 -15.16 27.42
CA GLY A 17 -9.83 -14.03 27.44
C GLY A 17 -10.19 -13.44 26.07
N LYS A 18 -9.52 -13.85 24.98
CA LYS A 18 -9.67 -13.20 23.66
C LYS A 18 -10.88 -13.72 22.87
N PRO A 19 -11.75 -12.85 22.32
CA PRO A 19 -12.86 -13.27 21.45
C PRO A 19 -12.41 -14.19 20.31
N GLY A 20 -13.14 -15.29 20.04
CA GLY A 20 -12.82 -16.27 18.99
C GLY A 20 -11.82 -17.37 19.36
N ILE A 21 -11.05 -17.19 20.44
CA ILE A 21 -10.14 -18.20 21.01
C ILE A 21 -10.58 -18.62 22.42
N LYS A 22 -11.26 -17.71 23.11
CA LYS A 22 -11.90 -17.90 24.41
C LYS A 22 -12.76 -19.17 24.41
N ASP A 23 -12.67 -19.91 25.51
CA ASP A 23 -13.43 -21.13 25.84
C ASP A 23 -12.95 -22.46 25.23
N TRP A 24 -12.14 -22.46 24.16
CA TRP A 24 -11.72 -23.73 23.53
C TRP A 24 -10.23 -24.05 23.59
N ILE A 25 -9.38 -23.15 24.05
CA ILE A 25 -7.95 -23.44 24.27
C ILE A 25 -7.65 -23.77 25.73
N GLY A 26 -6.71 -24.68 25.98
CA GLY A 26 -6.26 -25.05 27.31
C GLY A 26 -4.76 -25.29 27.34
N ARG A 27 -4.19 -25.21 28.53
CA ARG A 27 -2.77 -25.47 28.75
C ARG A 27 -2.46 -26.97 28.59
N VAL A 28 -1.32 -27.28 27.99
CA VAL A 28 -0.76 -28.64 28.04
C VAL A 28 0.17 -28.74 29.26
N PRO A 29 -0.05 -29.70 30.18
CA PRO A 29 0.85 -29.90 31.31
C PRO A 29 2.28 -30.17 30.82
N ASN A 30 3.26 -29.50 31.43
CA ASN A 30 4.69 -29.64 31.16
C ASN A 30 5.16 -29.30 29.73
N ASP A 31 4.34 -28.62 28.92
CA ASP A 31 4.73 -28.15 27.58
C ASP A 31 4.07 -26.79 27.29
N ASP A 32 4.77 -25.72 27.64
CA ASP A 32 4.32 -24.35 27.39
C ASP A 32 4.40 -23.96 25.91
N THR A 33 4.98 -24.77 25.04
CA THR A 33 5.04 -24.49 23.59
C THR A 33 3.82 -25.02 22.85
N LYS A 34 2.88 -25.64 23.57
CA LYS A 34 1.67 -26.25 23.03
C LYS A 34 0.41 -25.73 23.68
N VAL A 35 -0.66 -25.74 22.90
CA VAL A 35 -2.03 -25.44 23.31
C VAL A 35 -2.87 -26.68 23.06
N MET A 36 -3.73 -27.05 24.01
CA MET A 36 -4.72 -28.10 23.85
C MET A 36 -6.05 -27.51 23.39
N CYS A 37 -6.64 -28.03 22.32
CA CYS A 37 -8.04 -27.74 22.01
C CYS A 37 -8.95 -28.51 22.99
N ARG A 38 -9.77 -27.82 23.78
CA ARG A 38 -10.74 -28.40 24.72
C ARG A 38 -11.86 -29.15 24.00
N TYR A 39 -12.19 -28.79 22.76
CA TYR A 39 -13.23 -29.44 21.96
C TYR A 39 -12.76 -30.74 21.32
N CYS A 40 -11.78 -30.68 20.41
CA CYS A 40 -11.36 -31.86 19.64
C CYS A 40 -10.09 -32.53 20.18
N LYS A 41 -9.57 -32.08 21.33
CA LYS A 41 -8.38 -32.63 22.04
C LYS A 41 -7.07 -32.64 21.23
N CYS A 42 -6.96 -31.80 20.20
CA CYS A 42 -5.73 -31.66 19.41
C CYS A 42 -4.68 -30.83 20.15
N ARG A 43 -3.40 -31.25 20.08
CA ARG A 43 -2.24 -30.47 20.55
C ARG A 43 -1.71 -29.60 19.42
N LEU A 44 -1.79 -28.28 19.59
CA LEU A 44 -1.38 -27.25 18.65
C LEU A 44 -0.10 -26.57 19.15
N ARG A 45 0.65 -25.90 18.27
CA ARG A 45 1.70 -24.99 18.72
C ARG A 45 1.05 -23.78 19.40
N ALA A 46 1.69 -23.25 20.44
CA ALA A 46 1.33 -21.99 21.07
C ALA A 46 1.70 -20.82 20.16
N HIS A 47 1.08 -20.77 18.99
CA HIS A 47 1.31 -19.79 17.95
C HIS A 47 -0.02 -19.38 17.32
N ASN A 48 -0.21 -18.08 17.08
CA ASN A 48 -1.50 -17.52 16.71
C ASN A 48 -2.07 -18.14 15.41
N ASN A 49 -1.24 -18.21 14.36
CA ASN A 49 -1.63 -18.84 13.09
C ASN A 49 -2.07 -20.30 13.24
N ASP A 50 -1.47 -21.06 14.17
CA ASP A 50 -1.87 -22.45 14.40
C ASP A 50 -3.23 -22.56 15.10
N LEU A 51 -3.54 -21.62 15.99
CA LEU A 51 -4.85 -21.55 16.66
C LEU A 51 -5.95 -21.13 15.68
N HIS A 52 -5.71 -20.09 14.87
CA HIS A 52 -6.65 -19.65 13.84
C HIS A 52 -6.94 -20.74 12.80
N ARG A 53 -5.89 -21.33 12.23
CA ARG A 53 -6.03 -22.40 11.25
C ARG A 53 -6.77 -23.59 11.85
N HIS A 54 -6.49 -23.93 13.10
CA HIS A 54 -7.19 -25.01 13.78
C HIS A 54 -8.68 -24.73 13.98
N ALA A 55 -9.04 -23.52 14.42
CA ALA A 55 -10.43 -23.11 14.60
C ALA A 55 -11.27 -23.23 13.32
N GLN A 56 -10.61 -23.12 12.16
CA GLN A 56 -11.25 -23.25 10.86
C GLN A 56 -11.38 -24.70 10.35
N THR A 57 -10.76 -25.69 11.01
CA THR A 57 -10.84 -27.10 10.56
C THR A 57 -12.23 -27.69 10.76
N SER A 58 -12.66 -28.56 9.83
CA SER A 58 -13.93 -29.29 9.90
C SER A 58 -14.09 -30.06 11.21
N LYS A 59 -13.00 -30.71 11.67
CA LYS A 59 -12.95 -31.42 12.95
C LYS A 59 -13.17 -30.48 14.13
N HIS A 60 -12.58 -29.29 14.15
CA HIS A 60 -12.83 -28.34 15.24
C HIS A 60 -14.31 -27.91 15.27
N ARG A 61 -14.85 -27.51 14.11
CA ARG A 61 -16.23 -27.04 13.95
C ARG A 61 -17.28 -28.09 14.34
N SER A 62 -17.04 -29.37 14.05
CA SER A 62 -17.99 -30.44 14.40
C SER A 62 -18.13 -30.64 15.91
N TYR A 63 -17.09 -30.36 16.70
CA TYR A 63 -17.13 -30.50 18.17
C TYR A 63 -17.50 -29.21 18.91
N ALA A 64 -17.33 -28.04 18.28
CA ALA A 64 -17.54 -26.74 18.91
C ALA A 64 -19.04 -26.33 19.00
N GLY A 65 -19.92 -26.95 18.22
CA GLY A 65 -21.35 -26.68 18.18
C GLY A 65 -21.72 -25.32 17.57
N PRO A 66 -23.03 -25.05 17.31
CA PRO A 66 -23.48 -23.87 16.56
C PRO A 66 -23.20 -22.52 17.24
N LYS A 67 -22.81 -22.50 18.54
CA LYS A 67 -22.54 -21.28 19.30
C LYS A 67 -21.07 -20.82 19.31
N ALA A 68 -20.14 -21.65 18.85
CA ALA A 68 -18.71 -21.28 18.77
C ALA A 68 -18.26 -20.87 17.36
N SER A 69 -19.15 -21.01 16.38
CA SER A 69 -18.92 -20.60 15.01
C SER A 69 -20.28 -20.35 14.35
N ALA A 70 -20.81 -19.14 14.47
CA ALA A 70 -21.71 -18.69 13.42
C ALA A 70 -20.85 -18.61 12.15
N PRO A 71 -21.16 -19.37 11.08
CA PRO A 71 -20.69 -18.97 9.77
C PRO A 71 -21.17 -17.53 9.57
N LEU A 72 -20.29 -16.64 9.10
CA LEU A 72 -20.77 -15.42 8.49
C LEU A 72 -21.62 -15.89 7.28
N GLU A 73 -22.94 -15.90 7.44
CA GLU A 73 -23.88 -16.01 6.34
C GLU A 73 -23.79 -14.70 5.59
N TYR A 74 -23.21 -14.75 4.38
CA TYR A 74 -23.16 -13.62 3.48
C TYR A 74 -24.38 -13.75 2.55
N PRO A 75 -25.14 -12.66 2.31
CA PRO A 75 -26.19 -12.69 1.31
C PRO A 75 -25.58 -13.04 -0.05
N ASN A 76 -26.06 -14.13 -0.63
CA ASN A 76 -25.63 -14.66 -1.93
C ASN A 76 -25.89 -13.65 -3.05
N GLY A 77 -24.89 -13.44 -3.89
CA GLY A 77 -25.06 -12.76 -5.17
C GLY A 77 -23.75 -12.63 -5.91
N LEU A 78 -23.42 -13.63 -6.75
CA LEU A 78 -22.98 -13.46 -8.14
C LEU A 78 -22.51 -14.79 -8.74
N SER A 79 -22.98 -15.04 -9.95
CA SER A 79 -22.96 -16.29 -10.70
C SER A 79 -21.78 -16.38 -11.68
N SER A 80 -21.17 -17.58 -11.69
CA SER A 80 -20.53 -18.33 -12.80
C SER A 80 -19.53 -17.65 -13.78
N TYR A 81 -18.32 -18.23 -13.81
CA TYR A 81 -17.06 -17.96 -14.58
C TYR A 81 -16.15 -16.90 -13.94
N ASN A 82 -14.91 -17.18 -13.49
CA ASN A 82 -14.01 -18.34 -13.61
C ASN A 82 -13.55 -18.80 -12.21
N ASN A 83 -13.00 -20.02 -12.19
CA ASN A 83 -12.61 -20.88 -11.09
C ASN A 83 -11.59 -20.29 -10.07
N MET A 84 -11.81 -19.07 -9.54
CA MET A 84 -11.01 -18.43 -8.49
C MET A 84 -11.87 -18.01 -7.28
N ALA A 85 -13.18 -17.82 -7.45
CA ALA A 85 -14.10 -17.55 -6.35
C ALA A 85 -14.25 -18.75 -5.37
N SER A 86 -13.86 -19.96 -5.81
CA SER A 86 -13.84 -21.20 -5.01
C SER A 86 -12.49 -21.47 -4.34
N PHE A 87 -11.45 -20.68 -4.63
CA PHE A 87 -10.11 -20.86 -4.09
C PHE A 87 -9.84 -19.87 -2.98
N ASP A 88 -9.26 -20.35 -1.90
CA ASP A 88 -8.70 -19.51 -0.85
C ASP A 88 -7.38 -18.91 -1.38
N ILE A 89 -7.51 -17.88 -2.25
CA ILE A 89 -6.42 -17.15 -2.92
C ILE A 89 -5.27 -16.79 -1.95
N PRO A 90 -5.52 -16.39 -0.68
CA PRO A 90 -4.48 -16.23 0.32
C PRO A 90 -3.44 -17.37 0.41
N ASN A 91 -3.83 -18.62 0.12
CA ASN A 91 -2.94 -19.78 0.18
C ASN A 91 -1.86 -19.81 -0.91
N VAL A 92 -1.92 -18.92 -1.92
CA VAL A 92 -0.84 -18.75 -2.90
C VAL A 92 0.41 -18.11 -2.27
N LEU A 93 0.23 -17.38 -1.16
CA LEU A 93 1.31 -16.66 -0.50
C LEU A 93 2.12 -17.61 0.37
N HIS A 94 3.44 -17.65 0.16
CA HIS A 94 4.34 -18.37 1.05
C HIS A 94 4.43 -17.63 2.40
N PRO A 95 4.00 -18.22 3.53
CA PRO A 95 3.86 -17.49 4.80
C PRO A 95 5.15 -16.82 5.26
N THR A 96 6.29 -17.51 5.14
CA THR A 96 7.60 -16.95 5.52
C THR A 96 7.99 -15.75 4.67
N ALA A 97 7.63 -15.74 3.38
CA ALA A 97 7.97 -14.63 2.50
C ALA A 97 7.18 -13.37 2.86
N VAL A 98 5.91 -13.54 3.26
CA VAL A 98 5.07 -12.46 3.78
C VAL A 98 5.63 -11.93 5.11
N GLU A 99 5.95 -12.82 6.05
CA GLU A 99 6.52 -12.45 7.35
C GLU A 99 7.86 -11.69 7.20
N GLU A 100 8.75 -12.15 6.32
CA GLU A 100 10.03 -11.48 6.04
C GLU A 100 9.84 -10.11 5.37
N ALA A 101 8.87 -9.98 4.47
CA ALA A 101 8.56 -8.69 3.86
C ALA A 101 8.04 -7.68 4.90
N VAL A 102 7.08 -8.10 5.73
CA VAL A 102 6.51 -7.27 6.78
C VAL A 102 7.57 -6.80 7.78
N LYS A 103 8.47 -7.68 8.21
CA LYS A 103 9.57 -7.30 9.11
C LYS A 103 10.47 -6.23 8.50
N ARG A 104 10.78 -6.34 7.21
CA ARG A 104 11.58 -5.32 6.50
C ARG A 104 10.83 -4.00 6.39
N TRP A 105 9.53 -4.01 6.13
CA TRP A 105 8.73 -2.79 6.03
C TRP A 105 8.51 -2.11 7.39
N LEU A 106 8.34 -2.87 8.48
CA LEU A 106 8.31 -2.31 9.83
C LEU A 106 9.65 -1.68 10.20
N LEU A 107 10.77 -2.32 9.82
CA LEU A 107 12.11 -1.78 10.06
C LEU A 107 12.39 -0.52 9.23
N GLU A 108 11.84 -0.43 8.02
CA GLU A 108 11.89 0.78 7.20
C GLU A 108 11.18 1.96 7.88
N ASP A 109 9.97 1.76 8.41
CA ASP A 109 9.15 2.82 9.00
C ASP A 109 9.58 3.20 10.43
N THR A 110 10.28 2.30 11.13
CA THR A 110 10.83 2.56 12.48
C THR A 110 12.19 1.88 12.67
N PRO A 111 13.28 2.42 12.09
CA PRO A 111 14.60 1.82 12.19
C PRO A 111 15.27 2.03 13.56
N SER A 112 14.83 3.02 14.34
CA SER A 112 15.45 3.43 15.61
C SER A 112 14.45 3.56 16.76
N PHE A 113 13.91 4.77 16.99
CA PHE A 113 13.07 5.10 18.14
C PHE A 113 11.65 5.48 17.72
N ASP A 114 10.65 4.95 18.44
CA ASP A 114 9.24 5.32 18.31
C ASP A 114 8.82 6.29 19.43
N HIS A 115 9.08 7.59 19.22
CA HIS A 115 8.75 8.63 20.19
C HIS A 115 7.24 8.77 20.40
N ALA A 116 6.43 8.64 19.35
CA ALA A 116 4.97 8.72 19.45
C ALA A 116 4.42 7.52 20.23
N GLY A 117 4.99 6.33 20.04
CA GLY A 117 4.71 5.14 20.82
C GLY A 117 5.01 5.31 22.32
N PHE A 118 6.03 6.08 22.69
CA PHE A 118 6.29 6.43 24.09
C PHE A 118 5.14 7.28 24.66
N VAL A 119 4.67 8.29 23.92
CA VAL A 119 3.60 9.20 24.37
C VAL A 119 2.29 8.46 24.65
N VAL A 120 1.90 7.52 23.78
CA VAL A 120 0.61 6.80 23.92
C VAL A 120 0.66 5.64 24.90
N GLY A 121 1.85 5.14 25.23
CA GLY A 121 2.05 4.05 26.19
C GLY A 121 1.57 2.67 25.74
N ASP A 122 1.44 1.75 26.70
CA ASP A 122 1.17 0.31 26.48
C ASP A 122 -0.21 -0.12 26.99
N LEU A 123 -1.20 0.78 27.02
CA LEU A 123 -2.57 0.42 27.37
C LEU A 123 -3.18 -0.51 26.30
N GLU A 124 -4.10 -1.37 26.71
CA GLU A 124 -4.85 -2.20 25.76
C GLU A 124 -5.99 -1.36 25.16
N GLU A 125 -6.00 -1.25 23.84
CA GLU A 125 -6.91 -0.40 23.09
C GLU A 125 -7.53 -1.18 21.93
N THR A 126 -8.61 -0.60 21.39
CA THR A 126 -9.23 -1.09 20.16
C THR A 126 -9.29 0.04 19.13
N ALA A 127 -8.89 -0.26 17.91
CA ALA A 127 -9.00 0.61 16.75
C ALA A 127 -9.93 0.02 15.69
N VAL A 128 -10.43 0.87 14.81
CA VAL A 128 -11.18 0.48 13.62
C VAL A 128 -10.47 0.99 12.37
N ILE A 129 -10.38 0.14 11.34
CA ILE A 129 -10.02 0.57 9.99
C ILE A 129 -11.31 0.97 9.27
N MET A 130 -11.34 2.20 8.74
CA MET A 130 -12.42 2.72 7.90
C MET A 130 -12.00 2.71 6.44
N CYS A 131 -12.88 2.25 5.55
CA CYS A 131 -12.77 2.52 4.11
C CYS A 131 -13.53 3.80 3.80
N LYS A 132 -12.87 4.78 3.17
CA LYS A 132 -13.41 6.13 2.92
C LYS A 132 -13.64 6.43 1.45
N SER A 133 -13.13 5.59 0.56
CA SER A 133 -13.38 5.70 -0.88
C SER A 133 -13.78 4.33 -1.45
N PRO A 134 -14.55 4.28 -2.54
CA PRO A 134 -15.01 3.00 -3.08
C PRO A 134 -13.87 2.12 -3.59
N GLY A 135 -13.93 0.81 -3.36
CA GLY A 135 -12.87 -0.10 -3.82
C GLY A 135 -13.19 -1.59 -3.66
N VAL A 136 -12.18 -2.42 -3.90
CA VAL A 136 -12.23 -3.87 -3.64
C VAL A 136 -11.25 -4.14 -2.51
N LEU A 137 -11.69 -4.76 -1.41
CA LEU A 137 -10.79 -5.09 -0.30
C LEU A 137 -9.73 -6.08 -0.79
N ALA A 138 -8.46 -5.66 -0.77
CA ALA A 138 -7.32 -6.51 -1.09
C ALA A 138 -6.16 -6.23 -0.13
N GLY A 139 -5.45 -7.28 0.30
CA GLY A 139 -4.23 -7.17 1.10
C GLY A 139 -4.38 -7.66 2.55
N VAL A 140 -5.49 -8.32 2.88
CA VAL A 140 -5.79 -8.86 4.21
C VAL A 140 -4.64 -9.71 4.78
N PRO A 141 -4.04 -10.68 4.06
CA PRO A 141 -2.96 -11.51 4.61
C PRO A 141 -1.72 -10.70 5.03
N PHE A 142 -1.42 -9.60 4.34
CA PHE A 142 -0.28 -8.76 4.65
C PHE A 142 -0.56 -7.90 5.90
N VAL A 143 -1.77 -7.35 6.03
CA VAL A 143 -2.19 -6.60 7.22
C VAL A 143 -2.26 -7.50 8.45
N ASP A 144 -2.80 -8.71 8.30
CA ASP A 144 -2.79 -9.71 9.36
C ASP A 144 -1.36 -10.02 9.79
N ALA A 145 -0.43 -10.15 8.85
CA ALA A 145 0.99 -10.37 9.16
C ALA A 145 1.63 -9.16 9.88
N VAL A 146 1.32 -7.92 9.49
CA VAL A 146 1.76 -6.70 10.19
C VAL A 146 1.32 -6.72 11.66
N PHE A 147 0.02 -6.87 11.90
CA PHE A 147 -0.49 -6.81 13.27
C PHE A 147 -0.13 -8.06 14.08
N ASN A 148 0.04 -9.23 13.45
CA ASN A 148 0.54 -10.42 14.14
C ASN A 148 2.00 -10.29 14.57
N GLU A 149 2.87 -9.66 13.78
CA GLU A 149 4.25 -9.36 14.19
C GLU A 149 4.28 -8.43 15.41
N LEU A 150 3.30 -7.54 15.53
CA LEU A 150 3.14 -6.59 16.63
C LEU A 150 2.32 -7.14 17.82
N ASP A 151 1.98 -8.44 17.82
CA ASP A 151 1.09 -9.12 18.77
C ASP A 151 -0.29 -8.42 18.96
N CYS A 152 -0.79 -7.76 17.92
CA CYS A 152 -2.15 -7.24 17.81
C CYS A 152 -3.08 -8.28 17.15
N TRP A 153 -4.38 -8.11 17.32
CA TRP A 153 -5.42 -9.00 16.79
C TRP A 153 -6.31 -8.25 15.81
N VAL A 154 -6.52 -8.78 14.61
CA VAL A 154 -7.41 -8.19 13.60
C VAL A 154 -8.67 -9.02 13.46
N GLN A 155 -9.82 -8.36 13.42
CA GLN A 155 -11.11 -8.95 13.12
C GLN A 155 -11.73 -8.20 11.93
N TRP A 156 -11.81 -8.89 10.79
CA TRP A 156 -12.38 -8.33 9.56
C TRP A 156 -13.91 -8.42 9.54
N LYS A 157 -14.57 -7.38 9.04
CA LYS A 157 -16.02 -7.36 8.78
C LYS A 157 -16.37 -7.89 7.39
N TYR A 158 -15.46 -7.70 6.44
CA TYR A 158 -15.61 -8.14 5.05
C TYR A 158 -14.56 -9.19 4.71
N ARG A 159 -14.86 -10.04 3.73
CA ARG A 159 -13.88 -10.97 3.17
C ARG A 159 -12.97 -10.25 2.18
N GLU A 160 -11.77 -10.77 2.03
CA GLU A 160 -10.89 -10.41 0.92
C GLU A 160 -11.64 -10.55 -0.43
N GLY A 161 -11.49 -9.56 -1.30
CA GLY A 161 -12.18 -9.48 -2.59
C GLY A 161 -13.60 -8.88 -2.54
N ALA A 162 -14.10 -8.51 -1.36
CA ALA A 162 -15.39 -7.83 -1.23
C ALA A 162 -15.35 -6.44 -1.88
N GLU A 163 -16.44 -6.09 -2.58
CA GLU A 163 -16.62 -4.76 -3.14
C GLU A 163 -17.21 -3.83 -2.07
N LEU A 164 -16.55 -2.69 -1.84
CA LEU A 164 -16.88 -1.71 -0.81
C LEU A 164 -17.29 -0.39 -1.50
N TYR A 165 -18.55 -0.26 -1.89
CA TYR A 165 -19.05 0.97 -2.52
C TYR A 165 -19.81 1.90 -1.58
N GLU A 166 -20.39 1.35 -0.52
CA GLU A 166 -21.05 2.13 0.54
C GLU A 166 -19.97 2.61 1.53
N VAL A 167 -19.54 3.86 1.37
CA VAL A 167 -18.46 4.47 2.18
C VAL A 167 -18.91 5.81 2.78
N PRO A 168 -18.40 6.19 3.98
CA PRO A 168 -17.41 5.47 4.77
C PRO A 168 -17.99 4.25 5.48
N CYS A 169 -17.23 3.15 5.54
CA CYS A 169 -17.61 1.93 6.26
C CYS A 169 -16.47 1.33 7.08
N GLU A 170 -16.80 0.65 8.16
CA GLU A 170 -15.84 -0.05 9.03
C GLU A 170 -15.45 -1.39 8.41
N VAL A 171 -14.17 -1.60 8.09
CA VAL A 171 -13.72 -2.84 7.43
C VAL A 171 -13.08 -3.86 8.37
N ALA A 172 -12.43 -3.40 9.43
CA ALA A 172 -11.79 -4.26 10.42
C ALA A 172 -11.68 -3.58 11.77
N THR A 173 -11.63 -4.38 12.82
CA THR A 173 -11.32 -3.97 14.19
C THR A 173 -9.99 -4.56 14.61
N ILE A 174 -9.14 -3.77 15.27
CA ILE A 174 -7.82 -4.19 15.75
C ILE A 174 -7.76 -4.01 17.26
N THR A 175 -7.36 -5.05 18.00
CA THR A 175 -7.19 -5.00 19.45
C THR A 175 -5.76 -5.35 19.83
N GLY A 176 -5.15 -4.56 20.71
CA GLY A 176 -3.74 -4.72 21.09
C GLY A 176 -3.23 -3.57 21.94
N ARG A 177 -1.91 -3.50 22.11
CA ARG A 177 -1.29 -2.39 22.84
C ARG A 177 -1.32 -1.11 21.99
N ALA A 178 -1.73 0.02 22.56
CA ALA A 178 -1.89 1.30 21.87
C ALA A 178 -0.69 1.64 20.97
N ARG A 179 0.52 1.70 21.53
CA ARG A 179 1.75 1.95 20.76
C ARG A 179 1.98 0.96 19.62
N ARG A 180 1.58 -0.31 19.77
CA ARG A 180 1.77 -1.34 18.75
C ARG A 180 0.72 -1.30 17.65
N ILE A 181 -0.51 -0.91 17.98
CA ILE A 181 -1.54 -0.61 16.97
C ILE A 181 -1.05 0.55 16.10
N LEU A 182 -0.61 1.65 16.72
CA LEU A 182 -0.18 2.85 16.01
C LEU A 182 1.15 2.65 15.25
N LEU A 183 2.08 1.86 15.78
CA LEU A 183 3.30 1.46 15.05
C LEU A 183 2.99 0.72 13.75
N GLY A 184 1.94 -0.11 13.71
CA GLY A 184 1.53 -0.84 12.52
C GLY A 184 0.60 -0.06 11.58
N GLU A 185 0.06 1.08 12.03
CA GLU A 185 -1.00 1.80 11.32
C GLU A 185 -0.59 2.20 9.91
N ARG A 186 0.50 2.96 9.77
CA ARG A 186 0.86 3.55 8.49
C ARG A 186 1.19 2.48 7.46
N LEU A 187 1.95 1.47 7.85
CA LEU A 187 2.26 0.32 7.00
C LEU A 187 0.99 -0.44 6.56
N ALA A 188 0.11 -0.79 7.50
CA ALA A 188 -1.12 -1.53 7.20
C ALA A 188 -2.03 -0.76 6.24
N LEU A 189 -2.25 0.54 6.48
CA LEU A 189 -3.07 1.39 5.62
C LEU A 189 -2.43 1.57 4.24
N ASN A 190 -1.11 1.74 4.17
CA ASN A 190 -0.36 1.86 2.91
C ASN A 190 -0.47 0.60 2.04
N ILE A 191 -0.46 -0.58 2.66
CA ILE A 191 -0.64 -1.86 1.97
C ILE A 191 -2.07 -1.98 1.45
N LEU A 192 -3.08 -1.80 2.31
CA LEU A 192 -4.49 -1.88 1.93
C LEU A 192 -4.83 -0.90 0.82
N ALA A 193 -4.42 0.36 0.95
CA ALA A 193 -4.73 1.41 0.00
C ALA A 193 -4.26 1.05 -1.42
N ARG A 194 -3.02 0.55 -1.54
CA ARG A 194 -2.43 0.17 -2.83
C ARG A 194 -3.01 -1.13 -3.38
N ALA A 195 -3.06 -2.16 -2.55
CA ALA A 195 -3.61 -3.46 -2.95
C ALA A 195 -5.08 -3.33 -3.39
N SER A 196 -5.92 -2.65 -2.60
CA SER A 196 -7.32 -2.41 -2.95
C SER A 196 -7.47 -1.56 -4.22
N GLY A 197 -6.54 -0.62 -4.47
CA GLY A 197 -6.51 0.17 -5.71
C GLY A 197 -6.26 -0.69 -6.96
N VAL A 198 -5.24 -1.56 -6.89
CA VAL A 198 -4.94 -2.54 -7.96
C VAL A 198 -6.15 -3.47 -8.18
N ALA A 199 -6.69 -4.06 -7.12
CA ALA A 199 -7.82 -4.98 -7.20
C ALA A 199 -9.06 -4.31 -7.79
N LYS A 200 -9.34 -3.04 -7.43
CA LYS A 200 -10.43 -2.23 -8.01
C LYS A 200 -10.24 -2.02 -9.51
N LYS A 201 -9.05 -1.63 -9.96
CA LYS A 201 -8.77 -1.41 -11.40
C LYS A 201 -8.89 -2.72 -12.19
N ALA A 202 -8.37 -3.83 -11.64
CA ALA A 202 -8.51 -5.16 -12.20
C ALA A 202 -9.98 -5.60 -12.31
N ARG A 203 -10.77 -5.43 -11.24
CA ARG A 203 -12.21 -5.75 -11.24
C ARG A 203 -12.96 -4.97 -12.31
N ARG A 204 -12.61 -3.69 -12.52
CA ARG A 204 -13.18 -2.87 -13.61
C ARG A 204 -12.92 -3.48 -14.99
N PHE A 205 -11.73 -4.00 -15.24
CA PHE A 205 -11.40 -4.65 -16.53
C PHE A 205 -12.22 -5.95 -16.71
N VAL A 206 -12.33 -6.76 -15.65
CA VAL A 206 -13.16 -7.98 -15.66
C VAL A 206 -14.63 -7.65 -15.99
N GLN A 207 -15.19 -6.62 -15.35
CA GLN A 207 -16.56 -6.18 -15.61
C GLN A 207 -16.74 -5.71 -17.07
N LEU A 208 -15.74 -5.03 -17.65
CA LEU A 208 -15.76 -4.63 -19.05
C LEU A 208 -15.77 -5.84 -20.00
N ALA A 209 -14.92 -6.83 -19.75
CA ALA A 209 -14.88 -8.07 -20.53
C ALA A 209 -16.22 -8.82 -20.48
N GLN A 210 -16.80 -8.97 -19.28
CA GLN A 210 -18.11 -9.61 -19.08
C GLN A 210 -19.23 -8.86 -19.81
N ALA A 211 -19.28 -7.53 -19.69
CA ALA A 211 -20.29 -6.71 -20.35
C ALA A 211 -20.24 -6.80 -21.89
N HIS A 212 -19.10 -7.17 -22.47
CA HIS A 212 -18.92 -7.34 -23.91
C HIS A 212 -18.86 -8.81 -24.34
N ASN A 213 -19.17 -9.75 -23.43
CA ASN A 213 -19.10 -11.19 -23.67
C ASN A 213 -17.76 -11.66 -24.27
N TRP A 214 -16.65 -11.07 -23.81
CA TRP A 214 -15.32 -11.51 -24.17
C TRP A 214 -14.78 -12.50 -23.13
N HIS A 215 -14.25 -13.63 -23.60
CA HIS A 215 -13.91 -14.78 -22.76
C HIS A 215 -12.40 -15.04 -22.63
N GLY A 216 -11.55 -14.14 -23.11
CA GLY A 216 -10.11 -14.25 -22.91
C GLY A 216 -9.66 -13.83 -21.51
N GLU A 217 -8.35 -13.82 -21.30
CA GLU A 217 -7.73 -13.44 -20.03
C GLU A 217 -7.23 -11.99 -20.05
N ILE A 218 -7.59 -11.22 -19.03
CA ILE A 218 -6.92 -9.97 -18.72
C ILE A 218 -5.71 -10.29 -17.84
N ALA A 219 -4.56 -9.69 -18.14
CA ALA A 219 -3.32 -9.93 -17.41
C ALA A 219 -2.62 -8.64 -16.95
N GLY A 220 -1.92 -8.72 -15.82
CA GLY A 220 -0.98 -7.69 -15.38
C GLY A 220 0.35 -7.71 -16.13
N SER A 221 1.40 -7.15 -15.53
CA SER A 221 2.75 -7.16 -16.11
C SER A 221 3.83 -7.22 -15.02
N ARG A 222 5.10 -7.18 -15.41
CA ARG A 222 6.25 -7.01 -14.49
C ARG A 222 6.58 -5.56 -14.17
N LYS A 223 5.84 -4.58 -14.70
CA LYS A 223 6.01 -3.13 -14.42
C LYS A 223 5.42 -2.75 -13.06
N THR A 224 5.79 -3.52 -12.04
CA THR A 224 5.36 -3.43 -10.65
C THR A 224 6.32 -2.56 -9.86
N THR A 225 5.85 -1.99 -8.75
CA THR A 225 6.69 -1.24 -7.82
C THR A 225 7.83 -2.14 -7.29
N PRO A 226 9.11 -1.71 -7.39
CA PRO A 226 10.25 -2.48 -6.84
C PRO A 226 10.05 -2.78 -5.34
N GLY A 227 10.32 -4.02 -4.93
CA GLY A 227 10.11 -4.47 -3.55
C GLY A 227 8.66 -4.78 -3.15
N PHE A 228 7.67 -4.36 -3.95
CA PHE A 228 6.23 -4.49 -3.62
C PHE A 228 5.44 -5.42 -4.58
N ARG A 229 6.13 -6.03 -5.54
CA ARG A 229 5.55 -6.95 -6.55
C ARG A 229 4.63 -8.03 -5.98
N MET A 230 4.97 -8.61 -4.83
CA MET A 230 4.17 -9.69 -4.22
C MET A 230 2.75 -9.20 -3.91
N VAL A 231 2.63 -7.99 -3.35
CA VAL A 231 1.34 -7.39 -2.99
C VAL A 231 0.54 -7.03 -4.25
N GLU A 232 1.18 -6.38 -5.23
CA GLU A 232 0.52 -5.98 -6.47
C GLU A 232 0.03 -7.20 -7.28
N LYS A 233 0.87 -8.24 -7.41
CA LYS A 233 0.48 -9.47 -8.11
C LYS A 233 -0.62 -10.22 -7.38
N TYR A 234 -0.57 -10.28 -6.04
CA TYR A 234 -1.66 -10.83 -5.25
C TYR A 234 -2.96 -10.03 -5.45
N ALA A 235 -2.89 -8.71 -5.44
CA ALA A 235 -4.06 -7.85 -5.65
C ALA A 235 -4.67 -8.02 -7.04
N LEU A 236 -3.87 -8.29 -8.08
CA LEU A 236 -4.40 -8.67 -9.42
C LEU A 236 -5.27 -9.94 -9.34
N LEU A 237 -4.81 -10.97 -8.62
CA LEU A 237 -5.58 -12.21 -8.43
C LEU A 237 -6.89 -11.93 -7.69
N ILE A 238 -6.87 -11.10 -6.65
CA ILE A 238 -8.09 -10.68 -5.91
C ILE A 238 -9.04 -9.89 -6.81
N GLY A 239 -8.49 -9.04 -7.70
CA GLY A 239 -9.25 -8.32 -8.71
C GLY A 239 -9.89 -9.22 -9.78
N GLY A 240 -9.44 -10.48 -9.90
CA GLY A 240 -9.95 -11.48 -10.83
C GLY A 240 -9.21 -11.51 -12.17
N VAL A 241 -7.97 -11.01 -12.24
CA VAL A 241 -7.16 -11.01 -13.46
C VAL A 241 -5.89 -11.84 -13.28
N SER A 242 -5.37 -12.37 -14.39
CA SER A 242 -4.14 -13.15 -14.41
C SER A 242 -2.94 -12.27 -14.03
N THR A 243 -1.98 -12.85 -13.32
CA THR A 243 -0.79 -12.11 -12.91
C THR A 243 0.16 -11.82 -14.06
N HIS A 244 0.06 -12.56 -15.18
CA HIS A 244 1.17 -12.76 -16.13
C HIS A 244 2.37 -13.43 -15.45
N ARG A 245 3.53 -13.51 -16.11
CA ARG A 245 4.75 -14.01 -15.47
C ARG A 245 5.09 -13.18 -14.23
N TYR A 246 5.46 -13.85 -13.15
CA TYR A 246 5.79 -13.21 -11.88
C TYR A 246 7.16 -12.54 -11.96
N ASP A 247 8.16 -13.26 -12.48
CA ASP A 247 9.55 -12.81 -12.61
C ASP A 247 10.19 -13.28 -13.93
N LEU A 248 11.52 -13.18 -14.04
CA LEU A 248 12.28 -13.61 -15.22
C LEU A 248 12.42 -15.13 -15.34
N SER A 249 12.17 -15.86 -14.25
CA SER A 249 12.33 -17.32 -14.18
C SER A 249 11.02 -18.07 -14.40
N SER A 250 9.88 -17.38 -14.24
CA SER A 250 8.54 -17.97 -14.36
C SER A 250 8.20 -18.43 -15.79
N MET A 251 8.64 -17.65 -16.79
CA MET A 251 8.41 -17.90 -18.21
C MET A 251 9.43 -17.11 -19.04
N ILE A 252 9.87 -17.70 -20.15
CA ILE A 252 10.81 -17.06 -21.06
C ILE A 252 10.02 -16.12 -21.98
N MET A 253 10.33 -14.82 -21.93
CA MET A 253 9.77 -13.83 -22.86
C MET A 253 10.93 -13.20 -23.61
N LEU A 254 10.90 -13.34 -24.92
CA LEU A 254 11.86 -12.75 -25.85
C LEU A 254 11.26 -11.44 -26.37
N LYS A 255 11.89 -10.34 -25.98
CA LYS A 255 11.56 -8.99 -26.45
C LYS A 255 12.43 -8.58 -27.63
N ASP A 256 12.06 -7.49 -28.29
CA ASP A 256 12.82 -6.79 -29.32
C ASP A 256 14.36 -6.83 -29.14
N ASN A 257 14.87 -6.42 -27.99
CA ASN A 257 16.29 -6.37 -27.67
C ASN A 257 16.96 -7.74 -27.67
N HIS A 258 16.24 -8.79 -27.22
CA HIS A 258 16.77 -10.15 -27.24
C HIS A 258 16.88 -10.65 -28.68
N ILE A 259 15.88 -10.36 -29.51
CA ILE A 259 15.85 -10.76 -30.92
C ILE A 259 16.97 -10.06 -31.69
N TRP A 260 17.16 -8.75 -31.49
CA TRP A 260 18.22 -7.99 -32.16
C TRP A 260 19.61 -8.51 -31.82
N ILE A 261 19.86 -8.87 -30.54
CA ILE A 261 21.15 -9.42 -30.10
C ILE A 261 21.33 -10.86 -30.62
N ALA A 262 20.27 -11.67 -30.63
CA ALA A 262 20.33 -13.05 -31.11
C ALA A 262 20.53 -13.14 -32.65
N GLY A 263 20.02 -12.14 -33.38
CA GLY A 263 20.13 -12.00 -34.84
C GLY A 263 18.94 -12.54 -35.64
N SER A 264 18.05 -13.33 -35.05
CA SER A 264 16.77 -13.75 -35.64
C SER A 264 15.82 -14.29 -34.56
N ILE A 265 14.50 -14.28 -34.85
CA ILE A 265 13.48 -14.83 -33.94
C ILE A 265 13.65 -16.34 -33.82
N THR A 266 13.80 -17.03 -34.95
CA THR A 266 13.96 -18.49 -34.99
C THR A 266 15.10 -18.97 -34.10
N LYS A 267 16.29 -18.34 -34.21
CA LYS A 267 17.44 -18.69 -33.37
C LYS A 267 17.16 -18.43 -31.89
N ALA A 268 16.58 -17.27 -31.56
CA ALA A 268 16.29 -16.90 -30.18
C ALA A 268 15.30 -17.89 -29.52
N VAL A 269 14.25 -18.31 -30.25
CA VAL A 269 13.28 -19.29 -29.76
C VAL A 269 13.92 -20.66 -29.57
N HIS A 270 14.77 -21.12 -30.49
CA HIS A 270 15.49 -22.39 -30.34
C HIS A 270 16.48 -22.38 -29.16
N ASP A 271 17.22 -21.29 -28.95
CA ASP A 271 18.12 -21.14 -27.83
C ASP A 271 17.34 -21.07 -26.49
N ALA A 272 16.21 -20.35 -26.46
CA ALA A 272 15.29 -20.34 -25.33
C ALA A 272 14.74 -21.73 -25.01
N ARG A 273 14.37 -22.52 -26.04
CA ARG A 273 13.89 -23.90 -25.87
C ARG A 273 14.95 -24.80 -25.28
N ARG A 274 16.21 -24.63 -25.68
CA ARG A 274 17.33 -25.44 -25.16
C ARG A 274 17.52 -25.26 -23.65
N VAL A 275 17.32 -24.05 -23.13
CA VAL A 275 17.53 -23.75 -21.70
C VAL A 275 16.25 -23.89 -20.86
N GLY A 276 15.08 -23.59 -21.42
CA GLY A 276 13.79 -23.69 -20.74
C GLY A 276 13.18 -25.10 -20.76
N GLY A 277 13.62 -25.95 -21.70
CA GLY A 277 13.12 -27.30 -21.88
C GLY A 277 11.62 -27.34 -22.18
N PHE A 278 10.97 -28.43 -21.76
CA PHE A 278 9.54 -28.65 -21.97
C PHE A 278 8.66 -27.95 -20.92
N SER A 279 9.22 -27.52 -19.79
CA SER A 279 8.47 -26.99 -18.63
C SER A 279 8.19 -25.49 -18.71
N SER A 280 8.99 -24.74 -19.47
CA SER A 280 8.83 -23.29 -19.61
C SER A 280 8.19 -22.95 -20.95
N LYS A 281 7.10 -22.17 -20.91
CA LYS A 281 6.54 -21.54 -22.12
C LYS A 281 7.49 -20.47 -22.63
N ILE A 282 7.48 -20.28 -23.96
CA ILE A 282 8.20 -19.24 -24.66
C ILE A 282 7.18 -18.27 -25.25
N GLU A 283 7.31 -17.01 -24.86
CA GLU A 283 6.57 -15.89 -25.42
C GLU A 283 7.50 -15.00 -26.25
N VAL A 284 7.03 -14.53 -27.40
CA VAL A 284 7.79 -13.61 -28.26
C VAL A 284 7.00 -12.34 -28.51
N GLU A 285 7.61 -11.20 -28.20
CA GLU A 285 7.08 -9.88 -28.52
C GLU A 285 7.35 -9.58 -30.00
N CYS A 286 6.28 -9.36 -30.75
CA CYS A 286 6.27 -9.19 -32.19
C CYS A 286 5.61 -7.85 -32.56
N ARG A 287 6.21 -7.14 -33.51
CA ARG A 287 5.77 -5.83 -34.01
C ARG A 287 5.15 -5.91 -35.40
N SER A 288 5.08 -7.11 -35.98
CA SER A 288 4.47 -7.36 -37.28
C SER A 288 3.96 -8.79 -37.41
N VAL A 289 3.02 -9.03 -38.33
CA VAL A 289 2.50 -10.39 -38.64
C VAL A 289 3.60 -11.33 -39.16
N PRO A 290 4.57 -10.89 -39.99
CA PRO A 290 5.71 -11.73 -40.36
C PRO A 290 6.55 -12.18 -39.15
N GLU A 291 6.88 -11.27 -38.22
CA GLU A 291 7.62 -11.61 -36.99
C GLU A 291 6.84 -12.64 -36.15
N ALA A 292 5.52 -12.41 -35.98
CA ALA A 292 4.63 -13.32 -35.27
C ALA A 292 4.56 -14.73 -35.91
N THR A 293 4.52 -14.77 -37.25
CA THR A 293 4.49 -16.02 -38.02
C THR A 293 5.81 -16.77 -37.85
N GLU A 294 6.96 -16.07 -37.91
CA GLU A 294 8.27 -16.68 -37.65
C GLU A 294 8.36 -17.25 -36.23
N ALA A 295 7.90 -16.51 -35.22
CA ALA A 295 7.89 -16.96 -33.83
C ALA A 295 7.06 -18.25 -33.65
N ALA A 296 5.87 -18.30 -34.25
CA ALA A 296 4.99 -19.46 -34.20
C ALA A 296 5.63 -20.68 -34.89
N LEU A 297 6.22 -20.50 -36.08
CA LEU A 297 6.93 -21.57 -36.82
C LEU A 297 8.15 -22.10 -36.05
N ALA A 298 8.85 -21.23 -35.32
CA ALA A 298 9.98 -21.60 -34.47
C ALA A 298 9.56 -22.34 -33.17
N GLY A 299 8.26 -22.44 -32.90
CA GLY A 299 7.71 -23.18 -31.76
C GLY A 299 7.54 -22.36 -30.48
N ALA A 300 7.30 -21.05 -30.59
CA ALA A 300 6.82 -20.26 -29.47
C ALA A 300 5.35 -20.63 -29.13
N GLU A 301 5.03 -20.77 -27.84
CA GLU A 301 3.63 -21.03 -27.42
C GLU A 301 2.76 -19.78 -27.40
N ILE A 302 3.37 -18.62 -27.20
CA ILE A 302 2.68 -17.34 -27.06
C ILE A 302 3.34 -16.32 -28.00
N VAL A 303 2.52 -15.61 -28.75
CA VAL A 303 2.94 -14.41 -29.48
C VAL A 303 2.23 -13.20 -28.87
N MET A 304 3.02 -12.20 -28.50
CA MET A 304 2.54 -10.90 -28.06
C MET A 304 2.61 -9.92 -29.23
N LEU A 305 1.46 -9.40 -29.64
CA LEU A 305 1.36 -8.29 -30.59
C LEU A 305 1.52 -6.98 -29.79
N ASP A 306 2.70 -6.35 -29.90
CA ASP A 306 3.02 -5.14 -29.14
C ASP A 306 2.67 -3.86 -29.90
N ASN A 307 1.88 -3.00 -29.25
CA ASN A 307 1.52 -1.67 -29.73
C ASN A 307 0.83 -1.64 -31.10
N PHE A 308 0.00 -2.64 -31.38
CA PHE A 308 -0.87 -2.66 -32.55
C PHE A 308 -2.12 -1.79 -32.32
N GLU A 309 -2.55 -1.07 -33.35
CA GLU A 309 -3.86 -0.43 -33.38
C GLU A 309 -4.99 -1.48 -33.28
N PRO A 310 -6.14 -1.17 -32.66
CA PRO A 310 -7.14 -2.19 -32.33
C PRO A 310 -7.63 -3.04 -33.50
N GLN A 311 -7.87 -2.42 -34.67
CA GLN A 311 -8.29 -3.17 -35.86
C GLN A 311 -7.16 -4.05 -36.40
N ALA A 312 -5.94 -3.50 -36.49
CA ALA A 312 -4.78 -4.25 -36.95
C ALA A 312 -4.46 -5.45 -36.04
N ALA A 313 -4.63 -5.30 -34.72
CA ALA A 313 -4.47 -6.39 -33.76
C ALA A 313 -5.46 -7.53 -34.00
N LYS A 314 -6.73 -7.21 -34.30
CA LYS A 314 -7.76 -8.21 -34.60
C LYS A 314 -7.50 -8.95 -35.90
N ASP A 315 -7.14 -8.22 -36.95
CA ASP A 315 -6.85 -8.80 -38.26
C ASP A 315 -5.60 -9.69 -38.19
N ALA A 316 -4.54 -9.23 -37.51
CA ALA A 316 -3.35 -10.02 -37.24
C ALA A 316 -3.67 -11.29 -36.44
N ALA A 317 -4.48 -11.17 -35.39
CA ALA A 317 -4.87 -12.31 -34.56
C ALA A 317 -5.68 -13.35 -35.35
N ALA A 318 -6.62 -12.92 -36.20
CA ALA A 318 -7.39 -13.80 -37.06
C ALA A 318 -6.48 -14.56 -38.04
N ASN A 319 -5.61 -13.85 -38.76
CA ASN A 319 -4.66 -14.45 -39.70
C ASN A 319 -3.75 -15.48 -39.01
N LEU A 320 -3.26 -15.18 -37.81
CA LEU A 320 -2.42 -16.09 -37.04
C LEU A 320 -3.19 -17.31 -36.53
N LYS A 321 -4.47 -17.15 -36.16
CA LYS A 321 -5.33 -18.27 -35.72
C LYS A 321 -5.68 -19.22 -36.86
N ASP A 322 -5.86 -18.71 -38.08
CA ASP A 322 -6.11 -19.55 -39.25
C ASP A 322 -4.91 -20.47 -39.55
N LEU A 323 -3.69 -19.96 -39.36
CA LEU A 323 -2.44 -20.71 -39.56
C LEU A 323 -2.07 -21.59 -38.36
N PHE A 324 -2.29 -21.09 -37.15
CA PHE A 324 -1.88 -21.71 -35.89
C PHE A 324 -3.02 -21.68 -34.87
N PRO A 325 -4.03 -22.56 -34.98
CA PRO A 325 -5.22 -22.52 -34.12
C PRO A 325 -4.94 -22.59 -32.61
N GLN A 326 -3.85 -23.27 -32.23
CA GLN A 326 -3.43 -23.47 -30.84
C GLN A 326 -2.53 -22.35 -30.29
N LEU A 327 -2.05 -21.43 -31.12
CA LEU A 327 -1.16 -20.34 -30.69
C LEU A 327 -1.88 -19.42 -29.71
N ILE A 328 -1.29 -19.12 -28.56
CA ILE A 328 -1.85 -18.13 -27.64
C ILE A 328 -1.46 -16.75 -28.14
N ILE A 329 -2.46 -15.90 -28.40
CA ILE A 329 -2.23 -14.53 -28.86
C ILE A 329 -2.48 -13.56 -27.72
N GLU A 330 -1.43 -12.86 -27.31
CA GLU A 330 -1.48 -11.74 -26.37
C GLU A 330 -1.44 -10.42 -27.14
N VAL A 331 -2.20 -9.42 -26.70
CA VAL A 331 -2.05 -8.03 -27.17
C VAL A 331 -1.69 -7.14 -25.99
N SER A 332 -0.69 -6.28 -26.19
CA SER A 332 -0.19 -5.35 -25.18
C SER A 332 0.15 -3.98 -25.80
N GLY A 333 0.46 -3.02 -24.94
CA GLY A 333 0.80 -1.65 -25.33
C GLY A 333 -0.41 -0.70 -25.27
N GLY A 334 -0.31 0.36 -24.47
CA GLY A 334 -1.33 1.43 -24.44
C GLY A 334 -2.75 1.04 -23.97
N ILE A 335 -2.96 -0.17 -23.44
CA ILE A 335 -4.30 -0.64 -23.04
C ILE A 335 -4.74 0.02 -21.73
N THR A 336 -5.91 0.64 -21.74
CA THR A 336 -6.59 1.34 -20.64
C THR A 336 -8.06 0.87 -20.53
N ASP A 337 -8.77 1.26 -19.48
CA ASP A 337 -10.22 1.05 -19.37
C ASP A 337 -11.02 1.78 -20.45
N ALA A 338 -10.47 2.84 -21.05
CA ALA A 338 -11.13 3.60 -22.11
C ALA A 338 -11.08 2.91 -23.48
N ASN A 339 -10.04 2.11 -23.76
CA ASN A 339 -9.84 1.51 -25.09
C ASN A 339 -9.87 -0.03 -25.10
N ILE A 340 -9.80 -0.72 -23.96
CA ILE A 340 -9.71 -2.19 -23.91
C ILE A 340 -10.87 -2.88 -24.65
N THR A 341 -12.07 -2.30 -24.62
CA THR A 341 -13.26 -2.87 -25.29
C THR A 341 -13.09 -2.94 -26.81
N GLN A 342 -12.29 -2.05 -27.38
CA GLN A 342 -11.99 -2.04 -28.81
C GLN A 342 -11.11 -3.23 -29.22
N LEU A 343 -10.41 -3.87 -28.27
CA LEU A 343 -9.53 -5.02 -28.52
C LEU A 343 -10.21 -6.37 -28.29
N PHE A 344 -11.46 -6.40 -27.81
CA PHE A 344 -12.17 -7.66 -27.63
C PHE A 344 -12.42 -8.34 -28.98
N SER A 345 -11.92 -9.58 -29.08
CA SER A 345 -12.02 -10.44 -30.25
C SER A 345 -11.89 -11.91 -29.83
N PRO A 346 -12.63 -12.85 -30.45
CA PRO A 346 -12.50 -14.28 -30.16
C PRO A 346 -11.13 -14.85 -30.53
N CYS A 347 -10.37 -14.17 -31.41
CA CYS A 347 -9.04 -14.61 -31.82
C CYS A 347 -7.91 -14.16 -30.88
N ILE A 348 -8.19 -13.22 -29.96
CA ILE A 348 -7.24 -12.72 -28.97
C ILE A 348 -7.47 -13.46 -27.65
N ASN A 349 -6.43 -14.12 -27.14
CA ASN A 349 -6.51 -14.91 -25.92
C ASN A 349 -6.21 -14.11 -24.66
N VAL A 350 -5.23 -13.19 -24.73
CA VAL A 350 -4.76 -12.42 -23.57
C VAL A 350 -4.70 -10.93 -23.92
N LEU A 351 -5.17 -10.09 -23.01
CA LEU A 351 -4.97 -8.65 -23.04
C LEU A 351 -4.20 -8.23 -21.79
N SER A 352 -2.96 -7.77 -21.96
CA SER A 352 -2.14 -7.35 -20.82
C SER A 352 -2.01 -5.84 -20.72
N SER A 353 -2.14 -5.31 -19.50
CA SER A 353 -2.02 -3.87 -19.26
C SER A 353 -1.17 -3.57 -18.04
N SER A 354 -0.17 -2.69 -18.22
CA SER A 354 0.60 -2.16 -17.10
C SER A 354 -0.16 -1.14 -16.27
N THR A 355 -1.26 -0.56 -16.78
CA THR A 355 -2.08 0.40 -16.03
C THR A 355 -2.70 -0.21 -14.77
N LEU A 356 -2.87 -1.54 -14.76
CA LEU A 356 -3.33 -2.29 -13.59
C LEU A 356 -2.40 -2.15 -12.38
N VAL A 357 -1.10 -1.90 -12.60
CA VAL A 357 -0.07 -1.79 -11.53
C VAL A 357 0.74 -0.48 -11.56
N GLN A 358 0.52 0.40 -12.55
CA GLN A 358 1.15 1.73 -12.60
C GLN A 358 0.14 2.89 -12.61
N GLY A 359 -1.13 2.62 -12.93
CA GLY A 359 -2.15 3.65 -13.22
C GLY A 359 -3.43 3.47 -12.41
N TYR A 360 -3.31 3.11 -11.13
CA TYR A 360 -4.44 2.92 -10.23
C TYR A 360 -4.48 4.00 -9.13
N PRO A 361 -5.65 4.57 -8.82
CA PRO A 361 -5.80 5.39 -7.62
C PRO A 361 -5.82 4.48 -6.38
N ALA A 362 -5.09 4.87 -5.34
CA ALA A 362 -5.16 4.19 -4.06
C ALA A 362 -6.54 4.37 -3.41
N VAL A 363 -6.99 3.36 -2.67
CA VAL A 363 -8.23 3.45 -1.88
C VAL A 363 -7.92 4.13 -0.56
N ASP A 364 -8.67 5.19 -0.22
CA ASP A 364 -8.55 5.91 1.05
C ASP A 364 -9.03 5.02 2.22
N TYR A 365 -8.10 4.71 3.12
CA TYR A 365 -8.38 4.05 4.40
C TYR A 365 -7.84 4.91 5.56
N SER A 366 -8.52 4.86 6.69
CA SER A 366 -8.01 5.42 7.95
C SER A 366 -8.07 4.39 9.06
N LEU A 367 -7.25 4.58 10.10
CA LEU A 367 -7.35 3.85 11.36
C LEU A 367 -7.69 4.84 12.46
N LYS A 368 -8.65 4.49 13.33
CA LYS A 368 -9.05 5.34 14.45
C LYS A 368 -9.19 4.52 15.73
N ILE A 369 -8.55 4.98 16.80
CA ILE A 369 -8.75 4.43 18.15
C ILE A 369 -10.18 4.73 18.58
N ILE A 370 -10.88 3.71 19.08
CA ILE A 370 -12.24 3.85 19.59
C ILE A 370 -12.17 4.44 20.99
N LYS A 371 -12.69 5.66 21.16
CA LYS A 371 -12.81 6.33 22.46
C LYS A 371 -14.25 6.84 22.66
N PRO A 372 -14.78 6.79 23.89
CA PRO A 372 -16.06 7.42 24.20
C PRO A 372 -16.08 8.89 23.79
N GLY A 373 -17.14 9.33 23.10
CA GLY A 373 -17.29 10.70 22.64
C GLY A 373 -16.56 11.05 21.33
N HIS A 374 -15.82 10.12 20.72
CA HIS A 374 -15.13 10.34 19.44
C HIS A 374 -15.71 9.48 18.32
N ASP A 375 -16.17 10.13 17.23
CA ASP A 375 -16.68 9.45 16.05
C ASP A 375 -15.52 9.01 15.12
N PRO A 376 -15.33 7.70 14.87
CA PRO A 376 -14.25 7.19 14.01
C PRO A 376 -14.41 7.57 12.54
N ARG A 377 -15.56 8.06 12.10
CA ARG A 377 -15.76 8.50 10.71
C ARG A 377 -14.96 9.75 10.35
N ASN A 378 -14.50 10.50 11.35
CA ASN A 378 -13.68 11.72 11.20
C ASN A 378 -14.26 12.67 10.13
N PRO A 379 -15.46 13.24 10.36
CA PRO A 379 -16.17 14.04 9.37
C PRO A 379 -15.35 15.27 8.96
N THR A 380 -15.53 15.72 7.71
CA THR A 380 -14.93 16.96 7.23
C THR A 380 -15.37 18.12 8.12
N VAL A 381 -14.41 18.81 8.74
CA VAL A 381 -14.69 20.04 9.48
C VAL A 381 -14.90 21.15 8.46
N THR A 382 -16.16 21.58 8.28
CA THR A 382 -16.45 22.80 7.55
C THR A 382 -16.37 23.97 8.52
N MET A 383 -15.47 24.91 8.26
CA MET A 383 -15.54 26.20 8.95
C MET A 383 -16.92 26.80 8.65
N PRO A 384 -17.72 27.19 9.65
CA PRO A 384 -18.84 28.06 9.37
C PRO A 384 -18.29 29.28 8.63
N ARG A 385 -18.94 29.71 7.54
CA ARG A 385 -18.64 31.01 6.93
C ARG A 385 -18.71 32.03 8.06
N SER A 386 -17.60 32.69 8.35
CA SER A 386 -17.51 33.64 9.45
C SER A 386 -18.55 34.73 9.26
N SER A 387 -19.59 34.75 10.10
CA SER A 387 -20.11 36.01 10.59
C SER A 387 -18.96 36.63 11.38
N SER A 388 -18.38 37.71 10.85
CA SER A 388 -17.40 38.61 11.47
C SER A 388 -17.18 38.37 12.97
N MET A 389 -16.17 37.57 13.33
CA MET A 389 -15.63 37.62 14.69
C MET A 389 -14.83 38.91 14.77
N GLN A 390 -15.36 39.91 15.48
CA GLN A 390 -14.57 41.05 15.93
C GLN A 390 -13.48 40.52 16.85
N VAL A 391 -12.22 40.63 16.41
CA VAL A 391 -11.06 40.32 17.25
C VAL A 391 -10.83 41.52 18.16
N ASP A 392 -10.87 41.29 19.47
CA ASP A 392 -10.66 42.32 20.49
C ASP A 392 -9.19 42.80 20.45
N PRO A 393 -8.89 44.12 20.39
CA PRO A 393 -7.55 44.67 20.14
C PRO A 393 -6.47 44.26 21.16
N ILE A 394 -6.88 43.76 22.32
CA ILE A 394 -5.98 43.36 23.41
C ILE A 394 -5.22 42.06 23.07
N THR A 395 -5.80 41.20 22.21
CA THR A 395 -5.21 39.89 21.85
C THR A 395 -4.04 40.02 20.88
N SER A 396 -4.04 41.06 20.04
CA SER A 396 -2.99 41.30 19.04
C SER A 396 -1.67 41.78 19.69
N GLN A 397 -1.75 42.55 20.77
CA GLN A 397 -0.55 43.07 21.47
C GLN A 397 0.21 41.95 22.22
N ALA A 398 -0.50 40.96 22.74
CA ALA A 398 0.11 39.81 23.43
C ALA A 398 0.87 38.88 22.47
N LEU A 399 0.37 38.71 21.24
CA LEU A 399 1.03 37.93 20.20
C LEU A 399 2.32 38.61 19.69
N ILE A 400 2.28 39.94 19.52
CA ILE A 400 3.44 40.74 19.11
C ILE A 400 4.54 40.72 20.18
N ASN A 401 4.17 40.84 21.47
CA ASN A 401 5.13 40.77 22.57
C ASN A 401 5.74 39.35 22.75
N SER A 402 5.02 38.29 22.37
CA SER A 402 5.54 36.92 22.41
C SER A 402 6.60 36.64 21.34
N MET A 403 6.58 37.34 20.20
CA MET A 403 7.55 37.17 19.12
C MET A 403 8.88 37.87 19.38
N MET A 404 8.91 38.89 20.25
CA MET A 404 10.11 39.66 20.60
C MET A 404 11.03 38.98 21.63
N LEU A 405 10.70 37.77 22.13
CA LEU A 405 11.45 37.09 23.20
C LEU A 405 12.17 35.80 22.75
N SER A 406 12.08 35.40 21.47
CA SER A 406 12.90 34.32 20.91
C SER A 406 14.22 34.89 20.41
N GLY A 407 15.25 34.79 21.24
CA GLY A 407 16.61 35.29 20.95
C GLY A 407 17.34 34.48 19.87
N ASP A 408 17.09 34.80 18.61
CA ASP A 408 18.12 34.79 17.58
C ASP A 408 18.43 36.24 17.19
N GLY A 409 19.67 36.51 16.79
CA GLY A 409 20.17 37.87 16.58
C GLY A 409 19.62 38.61 15.36
N SER A 410 18.38 38.35 14.94
CA SER A 410 17.72 39.07 13.85
C SER A 410 16.92 40.26 14.40
N THR A 411 17.40 41.49 14.14
CA THR A 411 16.65 42.71 14.47
C THR A 411 15.43 42.82 13.56
N THR A 412 14.25 42.41 14.05
CA THR A 412 12.97 42.67 13.37
C THR A 412 12.49 44.09 13.71
N ARG A 413 12.41 44.98 12.72
CA ARG A 413 11.82 46.32 12.87
C ARG A 413 10.37 46.31 12.37
N VAL A 414 9.45 46.71 13.24
CA VAL A 414 8.04 46.94 12.88
C VAL A 414 7.82 48.44 12.76
N VAL A 415 7.34 48.90 11.60
CA VAL A 415 6.99 50.31 11.31
C VAL A 415 5.48 50.43 11.15
N ASP A 416 4.90 51.52 11.65
CA ASP A 416 3.50 51.85 11.39
C ASP A 416 3.30 52.40 9.96
N ALA A 417 2.04 52.58 9.56
CA ALA A 417 1.64 53.01 8.22
C ALA A 417 2.13 54.43 7.85
N GLN A 418 2.76 55.17 8.77
CA GLN A 418 3.35 56.49 8.52
C GLN A 418 4.89 56.51 8.63
N GLY A 419 5.54 55.38 8.90
CA GLY A 419 7.00 55.24 8.83
C GLY A 419 7.78 55.92 9.96
N LEU A 420 7.18 56.14 11.12
CA LEU A 420 7.89 56.69 12.28
C LEU A 420 8.35 55.58 13.22
N VAL A 421 9.67 55.53 13.49
CA VAL A 421 10.27 54.63 14.47
C VAL A 421 9.99 55.18 15.88
N GLN A 422 9.19 54.48 16.69
CA GLN A 422 9.17 54.73 18.13
C GLN A 422 10.26 53.91 18.80
N GLU A 423 11.31 54.57 19.31
CA GLU A 423 12.27 53.91 20.18
C GLU A 423 11.61 53.56 21.54
N PRO A 424 11.79 52.33 22.06
CA PRO A 424 11.28 51.98 23.38
C PRO A 424 12.07 52.73 24.45
N GLN A 425 11.41 53.61 25.21
CA GLN A 425 11.95 54.13 26.45
C GLN A 425 12.00 53.02 27.52
N GLY A 426 13.22 52.60 27.87
CA GLY A 426 13.59 52.25 29.24
C GLY A 426 13.36 50.80 29.69
N LEU A 427 14.47 50.08 29.82
CA LEU A 427 14.96 49.31 31.00
C LEU A 427 15.68 48.03 30.55
N VAL A 428 16.97 48.14 30.25
CA VAL A 428 17.89 46.99 30.28
C VAL A 428 19.04 47.35 31.21
N GLN A 429 19.04 46.75 32.41
CA GLN A 429 20.21 46.74 33.28
C GLN A 429 21.27 45.83 32.66
N GLN A 430 22.48 46.37 32.45
CA GLN A 430 23.63 45.61 31.94
C GLN A 430 24.20 44.67 33.01
N PRO A 431 24.55 43.40 32.69
CA PRO A 431 25.49 42.64 33.48
C PRO A 431 26.93 42.91 32.99
N GLN A 432 27.78 43.36 33.91
CA GLN A 432 29.23 43.46 33.77
C GLN A 432 29.85 42.05 33.69
N GLY A 433 30.75 41.81 32.74
CA GLY A 433 31.56 40.60 32.68
C GLY A 433 32.58 40.62 31.56
N LEU A 434 33.86 40.74 31.93
CA LEU A 434 35.04 40.86 31.08
C LEU A 434 35.30 39.62 30.20
N VAL A 435 35.64 39.89 28.93
CA VAL A 435 36.18 38.94 27.96
C VAL A 435 37.68 38.73 28.21
N GLN A 436 38.14 37.48 28.18
CA GLN A 436 39.52 37.13 27.82
C GLN A 436 39.48 36.13 26.66
N GLU A 437 40.00 36.55 25.51
CA GLU A 437 40.22 35.69 24.34
C GLU A 437 41.49 34.84 24.51
N PRO A 438 41.50 33.57 24.03
CA PRO A 438 42.71 32.89 23.64
C PRO A 438 42.90 32.94 22.12
N GLN A 439 44.07 33.44 21.73
CA GLN A 439 44.62 33.47 20.37
C GLN A 439 44.71 32.06 19.75
N GLY A 440 44.29 31.91 18.49
CA GLY A 440 44.65 30.73 17.70
C GLY A 440 43.79 30.44 16.47
N LEU A 441 44.23 30.97 15.31
CA LEU A 441 44.10 30.41 13.95
C LEU A 441 42.74 29.81 13.54
N VAL A 442 41.88 30.64 12.96
CA VAL A 442 40.98 30.22 11.87
C VAL A 442 41.08 31.25 10.75
N GLN A 443 41.43 30.79 9.56
CA GLN A 443 41.46 31.60 8.33
C GLN A 443 40.04 32.05 7.98
N GLU A 444 39.84 33.35 7.79
CA GLU A 444 38.61 33.89 7.20
C GLU A 444 38.47 33.43 5.73
N PRO A 445 37.32 32.88 5.31
CA PRO A 445 36.95 32.92 3.91
C PRO A 445 36.52 34.34 3.55
N GLN A 446 37.16 34.91 2.53
CA GLN A 446 36.75 36.14 1.90
C GLN A 446 35.37 35.94 1.24
N GLY A 447 34.41 36.82 1.59
CA GLY A 447 33.22 37.14 0.80
C GLY A 447 32.09 36.10 0.82
N GLU A 448 31.16 36.24 1.76
CA GLU A 448 29.77 35.83 1.54
C GLU A 448 28.88 37.05 1.75
N GLU A 449 28.15 37.44 0.71
CA GLU A 449 27.08 38.43 0.75
C GLU A 449 25.98 37.94 1.70
N LEU A 450 25.68 38.69 2.76
CA LEU A 450 24.50 38.45 3.58
C LEU A 450 23.28 39.03 2.84
N GLU A 451 22.52 38.19 2.16
CA GLU A 451 21.19 38.56 1.65
C GLU A 451 20.29 38.91 2.85
N THR A 452 19.90 40.18 2.93
CA THR A 452 18.94 40.64 3.92
C THR A 452 17.56 40.70 3.27
N THR A 453 16.70 39.72 3.55
CA THR A 453 15.31 39.76 3.08
C THR A 453 14.48 40.63 4.03
N THR A 454 13.96 41.75 3.53
CA THR A 454 13.01 42.58 4.29
C THR A 454 11.59 42.22 3.88
N VAL A 455 10.80 41.71 4.83
CA VAL A 455 9.38 41.42 4.63
C VAL A 455 8.58 42.60 5.18
N ILE A 456 7.86 43.30 4.30
CA ILE A 456 6.97 44.38 4.71
C ILE A 456 5.56 43.82 4.79
N ILE A 457 5.00 43.80 6.00
CA ILE A 457 3.61 43.40 6.25
C ILE A 457 2.81 44.68 6.47
N THR A 458 1.92 44.99 5.52
CA THR A 458 0.96 46.09 5.67
C THR A 458 -0.39 45.55 6.09
N THR A 459 -0.90 46.08 7.21
CA THR A 459 -2.24 45.80 7.72
C THR A 459 -3.11 47.03 7.58
N THR A 460 -4.25 46.90 6.90
CA THR A 460 -5.38 47.85 7.05
C THR A 460 -6.54 47.14 7.74
N GLU A 461 -7.54 47.89 8.22
CA GLU A 461 -8.68 47.36 9.00
C GLU A 461 -9.40 46.18 8.32
N ASP A 462 -9.27 46.04 6.99
CA ASP A 462 -9.96 45.03 6.19
C ASP A 462 -9.05 44.06 5.39
N ASN A 463 -7.71 44.14 5.47
CA ASN A 463 -6.82 43.21 4.75
C ASN A 463 -5.37 43.14 5.26
N ILE A 464 -4.74 41.97 5.07
CA ILE A 464 -3.29 41.76 5.26
C ILE A 464 -2.65 41.50 3.89
N SER A 465 -1.68 42.32 3.50
CA SER A 465 -0.84 42.09 2.33
C SER A 465 0.62 41.94 2.74
N ILE A 466 1.28 40.93 2.17
CA ILE A 466 2.71 40.66 2.37
C ILE A 466 3.41 40.96 1.05
N MET A 467 4.36 41.90 1.07
CA MET A 467 5.28 42.11 -0.05
C MET A 467 6.71 41.81 0.41
N GLU A 468 7.39 40.93 -0.33
CA GLU A 468 8.83 40.73 -0.21
C GLU A 468 9.55 41.71 -1.13
N SER A 469 10.50 42.46 -0.57
CA SER A 469 11.46 43.24 -1.36
C SER A 469 12.88 42.82 -1.01
N THR A 470 13.60 42.30 -2.00
CA THR A 470 15.03 42.03 -1.92
C THR A 470 15.79 43.27 -2.41
N GLU A 471 16.49 43.96 -1.50
CA GLU A 471 17.48 44.97 -1.89
C GLU A 471 18.86 44.32 -1.96
N HIS A 472 19.55 44.49 -3.10
CA HIS A 472 20.98 44.19 -3.21
C HIS A 472 21.76 45.44 -2.80
N ASN A 473 22.40 45.40 -1.63
CA ASN A 473 23.38 46.43 -1.27
C ASN A 473 24.66 46.23 -2.08
N GLN A 474 24.86 47.06 -3.11
CA GLN A 474 26.18 47.23 -3.71
C GLN A 474 27.04 48.07 -2.76
N SER A 475 28.14 47.49 -2.27
CA SER A 475 29.29 48.23 -1.73
C SER A 475 30.35 48.44 -2.78
#